data_AF-A0A1I3GMZ1-F1
#
_entry.id   AF-A0A1I3GMZ1-F1
#
_cell.length_a   1.000
_cell.length_b   1.000
_cell.length_c   1.000
_cell.angle_alpha   90.00
_cell.angle_beta   90.00
_cell.angle_gamma   90.00
#
_symmetry.space_group_name_H-M   'P 1'
#
loop_
_entity.id
_entity.type
_entity.pdbx_description
1 polymer ?
#
loop_
_entity_poly.entity_id
_entity_poly.type
_entity_poly.pdbx_seq_one_letter_code
_entity_poly.pdbx_strand_id
1 'polypeptide(L)'
;MIPAREARLAQNLSRKSLAKMAGISESTIKRFESNGQITLDALILIATALSATRQIAELFKHEQPVSFEEIKQTGRTRGRR
;
A
#
# COMPACT_ATOMS: atom_id res chain seq x y z
N MET A 1 8.89 -11.20 -3.30
CA MET A 1 8.17 -10.74 -4.51
C MET A 1 7.37 -9.48 -4.16
N ILE A 2 7.03 -8.62 -5.13
CA ILE A 2 6.17 -7.45 -4.88
C ILE A 2 4.71 -7.91 -4.87
N PRO A 3 3.93 -7.67 -3.79
CA PRO A 3 2.56 -8.15 -3.65
C PRO A 3 1.61 -7.72 -4.79
N ALA A 4 1.82 -6.53 -5.33
CA ALA A 4 1.02 -6.02 -6.46
C ALA A 4 1.18 -6.85 -7.74
N ARG A 5 2.36 -7.43 -7.98
CA ARG A 5 2.60 -8.33 -9.13
C ARG A 5 1.80 -9.60 -8.99
N GLU A 6 1.78 -10.20 -7.80
CA GLU A 6 1.04 -11.43 -7.51
C GLU A 6 -0.46 -11.20 -7.65
N ALA A 7 -0.98 -10.11 -7.07
CA ALA A 7 -2.39 -9.73 -7.19
C ALA A 7 -2.82 -9.55 -8.66
N ARG A 8 -1.99 -8.90 -9.48
CA ARG A 8 -2.25 -8.74 -10.92
C ARG A 8 -2.30 -10.08 -11.65
N LEU A 9 -1.33 -10.96 -11.38
CA LEU A 9 -1.24 -12.27 -12.02
C LEU A 9 -2.39 -13.20 -11.59
N ALA A 10 -2.82 -13.14 -10.33
CA ALA A 10 -3.98 -13.89 -9.83
C ALA A 10 -5.29 -13.51 -10.54
N GLN A 11 -5.39 -12.27 -11.03
CA GLN A 11 -6.52 -11.78 -11.83
C GLN A 11 -6.32 -11.96 -13.34
N ASN A 12 -5.27 -12.67 -13.78
CA ASN A 12 -4.92 -12.86 -15.20
C ASN A 12 -4.72 -11.55 -15.99
N LEU A 13 -4.31 -10.48 -15.31
CA LEU A 13 -4.13 -9.18 -15.95
C LEU A 13 -2.71 -9.02 -16.48
N SER A 14 -2.59 -8.53 -17.72
CA SER A 14 -1.31 -7.99 -18.20
C SER A 14 -1.03 -6.62 -17.55
N ARG A 15 0.22 -6.13 -17.60
CA ARG A 15 0.54 -4.78 -17.14
C ARG A 15 -0.26 -3.73 -17.91
N LYS A 16 -0.36 -3.89 -19.24
CA LYS A 16 -1.18 -3.06 -20.12
C LYS A 16 -2.66 -3.05 -19.72
N SER A 17 -3.22 -4.22 -19.37
CA SER A 17 -4.61 -4.35 -18.94
C SER A 17 -4.85 -3.61 -17.63
N LEU A 18 -3.99 -3.81 -16.63
CA LEU A 18 -4.08 -3.12 -15.35
C LEU A 18 -3.88 -1.60 -15.52
N ALA A 19 -2.95 -1.18 -16.39
CA ALA A 19 -2.71 0.24 -16.69
C ALA A 19 -3.98 0.91 -17.24
N LYS A 20 -4.65 0.24 -18.18
CA LYS A 20 -5.92 0.71 -18.75
C LYS A 20 -7.02 0.77 -17.69
N MET A 21 -7.13 -0.24 -16.82
CA MET A 21 -8.12 -0.27 -15.74
C MET A 21 -7.90 0.83 -14.70
N ALA A 22 -6.65 1.07 -14.32
CA ALA A 22 -6.27 2.06 -13.31
C ALA A 22 -6.13 3.49 -13.88
N GLY A 23 -6.22 3.68 -15.20
CA GLY A 23 -6.08 4.99 -15.83
C GLY A 23 -4.66 5.56 -15.78
N ILE A 24 -3.63 4.71 -15.70
CA ILE A 24 -2.22 5.12 -15.59
C ILE A 24 -1.37 4.52 -16.71
N SER A 25 -0.11 4.96 -16.82
CA SER A 25 0.81 4.40 -17.81
C SER A 25 1.27 2.98 -17.45
N GLU A 26 1.48 2.14 -18.45
CA GLU A 26 2.08 0.80 -18.26
C GLU A 26 3.50 0.89 -17.66
N SER A 27 4.23 1.95 -17.99
CA SER A 27 5.57 2.20 -17.44
C SER A 27 5.56 2.41 -15.92
N THR A 28 4.51 3.03 -15.39
CA THR A 28 4.29 3.22 -13.95
C THR A 28 4.15 1.87 -13.25
N ILE A 29 3.34 0.96 -13.81
CA ILE A 29 3.15 -0.39 -13.27
C ILE A 29 4.44 -1.19 -13.35
N LYS A 30 5.13 -1.14 -14.50
CA LYS A 30 6.42 -1.83 -14.67
C LYS A 30 7.43 -1.36 -13.61
N ARG A 31 7.58 -0.05 -13.42
CA ARG A 31 8.50 0.53 -12.42
C ARG A 31 8.14 0.03 -11.03
N PHE A 32 6.87 0.15 -10.65
CA PHE A 32 6.38 -0.31 -9.35
C PHE A 32 6.67 -1.79 -9.10
N GLU A 33 6.41 -2.67 -10.07
CA GLU A 33 6.69 -4.10 -9.92
C GLU A 33 8.19 -4.46 -9.95
N SER A 34 9.03 -3.63 -10.56
CA SER A 34 10.47 -3.88 -10.69
C SER A 34 11.27 -3.39 -9.48
N ASN A 35 10.96 -2.20 -8.96
CA ASN A 35 11.76 -1.56 -7.90
C ASN A 35 10.94 -1.08 -6.69
N GLY A 36 9.62 -1.32 -6.68
CA GLY A 36 8.73 -0.94 -5.57
C GLY A 36 8.38 0.54 -5.51
N GLN A 37 8.80 1.35 -6.48
CA GLN A 37 8.76 2.80 -6.36
C GLN A 37 7.63 3.40 -7.21
N ILE A 38 6.71 4.10 -6.54
CA ILE A 38 5.47 4.64 -7.11
C ILE A 38 5.04 5.90 -6.33
N THR A 39 4.22 6.75 -6.92
CA THR A 39 3.55 7.84 -6.20
C THR A 39 2.38 7.29 -5.38
N LEU A 40 1.99 8.00 -4.31
CA LEU A 40 0.84 7.59 -3.49
C LEU A 40 -0.44 7.53 -4.33
N ASP A 41 -0.70 8.53 -5.16
CA ASP A 41 -1.88 8.59 -6.04
C ASP A 41 -1.99 7.36 -6.97
N ALA A 42 -0.91 7.04 -7.68
CA ALA A 42 -0.89 5.87 -8.56
C ALA A 42 -1.02 4.54 -7.78
N LEU A 43 -0.53 4.47 -6.54
CA LEU A 43 -0.73 3.32 -5.67
C LEU A 43 -2.22 3.15 -5.33
N ILE A 44 -2.93 4.22 -4.98
CA ILE A 44 -4.38 4.18 -4.70
C ILE A 44 -5.17 3.74 -5.93
N LEU A 45 -4.84 4.27 -7.11
CA LEU A 45 -5.49 3.89 -8.36
C LEU A 45 -5.30 2.40 -8.69
N ILE A 46 -4.06 1.89 -8.56
CA ILE A 46 -3.77 0.46 -8.76
C ILE A 46 -4.51 -0.40 -7.72
N ALA A 47 -4.49 -0.01 -6.44
CA ALA A 47 -5.18 -0.74 -5.39
C ALA A 47 -6.70 -0.78 -5.63
N THR A 48 -7.28 0.31 -6.13
CA THR A 48 -8.69 0.38 -6.49
C THR A 48 -9.00 -0.54 -7.66
N ALA A 49 -8.18 -0.50 -8.72
CA ALA A 49 -8.33 -1.37 -9.89
C ALA A 49 -8.17 -2.87 -9.58
N LEU A 50 -7.40 -3.21 -8.54
CA LEU A 50 -7.21 -4.58 -8.06
C LEU A 50 -8.20 -4.99 -6.96
N SER A 51 -9.15 -4.13 -6.58
CA SER A 51 -10.07 -4.34 -5.44
C SER A 51 -9.34 -4.61 -4.11
N ALA A 52 -8.18 -3.99 -3.92
CA ALA A 52 -7.28 -4.12 -2.77
C ALA A 52 -7.31 -2.90 -1.83
N THR A 53 -8.42 -2.14 -1.83
CA THR A 53 -8.57 -0.91 -1.04
C THR A 53 -8.53 -1.16 0.47
N ARG A 54 -9.02 -2.32 0.93
CA ARG A 54 -8.97 -2.71 2.35
C ARG A 54 -7.53 -2.84 2.85
N GLN A 55 -6.66 -3.46 2.06
CA GLN A 55 -5.25 -3.67 2.42
C GLN A 55 -4.52 -2.33 2.54
N ILE A 56 -4.85 -1.36 1.69
CA ILE A 56 -4.33 0.01 1.81
C ILE A 56 -4.84 0.69 3.09
N ALA A 57 -6.12 0.52 3.43
CA ALA A 57 -6.68 1.11 4.65
C ALA A 57 -6.02 0.56 5.92
N GLU A 58 -5.62 -0.72 5.93
CA GLU A 58 -4.92 -1.34 7.06
C GLU A 58 -3.45 -0.90 7.19
N LEU A 59 -2.85 -0.25 6.18
CA LEU A 59 -1.44 0.16 6.20
C LEU A 59 -1.12 1.16 7.33
N PHE A 60 -2.09 2.00 7.67
CA PHE A 60 -1.97 3.03 8.71
C PHE A 60 -2.80 2.71 9.95
N LYS A 61 -3.17 1.44 10.14
CA LYS A 61 -3.95 1.04 11.30
C LYS A 61 -3.16 1.35 12.56
N HIS A 62 -3.80 2.09 13.46
CA HIS A 62 -3.25 2.34 14.78
C HIS A 62 -3.19 1.01 15.55
N GLU A 63 -2.01 0.61 15.99
CA GLU A 63 -1.92 -0.41 17.04
C GLU A 63 -2.70 0.11 18.24
N GLN A 64 -3.75 -0.61 18.64
CA GLN A 64 -4.49 -0.32 19.85
C GLN A 64 -3.47 -0.22 20.99
N PRO A 65 -3.56 0.81 21.87
CA PRO A 65 -2.75 0.81 23.06
C PRO A 65 -3.05 -0.47 23.84
N VAL A 66 -2.06 -1.35 23.87
CA VAL A 66 -1.86 -2.38 24.88
C VAL A 66 -2.08 -1.75 26.25
N SER A 67 -2.71 -2.52 27.14
CA SER A 67 -3.44 -2.11 28.36
C SER A 67 -2.88 -0.89 29.13
N PHE A 68 -3.72 -0.29 30.00
CA PHE A 68 -3.33 0.84 30.87
C PHE A 68 -1.98 0.67 31.59
N GLU A 69 -1.58 -0.57 31.91
CA GLU A 69 -0.29 -0.92 32.51
C GLU A 69 0.91 -0.68 31.55
N GLU A 70 0.77 -0.94 30.24
CA GLU A 70 1.82 -0.72 29.22
C GLU A 70 1.93 0.75 28.80
N ILE A 71 0.83 1.50 28.87
CA ILE A 71 0.81 2.97 28.65
C ILE A 71 1.65 3.70 29.71
N LYS A 72 1.71 3.20 30.96
CA LYS A 72 2.57 3.81 32.01
C LYS A 72 4.07 3.65 31.72
N GLN A 73 4.47 2.61 30.98
CA GLN A 73 5.88 2.35 30.64
C GLN A 73 6.35 3.14 29.42
N THR A 74 5.42 3.54 28.54
CA THR A 74 5.73 4.38 27.38
C THR A 74 5.72 5.87 27.75
N GLY A 75 6.65 6.24 28.64
CA GLY A 75 6.96 7.63 28.95
C GLY A 75 7.20 8.44 27.66
N ARG A 76 6.57 9.60 27.54
CA ARG A 76 6.67 10.49 26.38
C ARG A 76 8.12 10.93 26.15
N THR A 77 8.77 10.41 25.12
CA THR A 77 10.10 10.87 24.64
C THR A 77 9.97 11.86 23.48
N ARG A 78 9.01 12.79 23.51
CA ARG A 78 8.94 13.88 22.52
C ARG A 78 8.64 15.22 23.21
N GLY A 79 9.63 16.10 23.17
CA GLY A 79 9.48 17.55 23.35
C GLY A 79 9.75 18.09 24.75
N ARG A 80 10.96 17.87 25.29
CA ARG A 80 11.56 18.83 26.24
C ARG A 80 12.69 19.56 25.53
N ARG A 81 12.34 20.64 24.82
CA ARG A 81 13.15 21.82 24.52
C ARG A 81 12.24 22.88 23.94
#